data_AF-A0A6A4HRN3-F1
#
_entry.id   AF-A0A6A4HRN3-F1
#
_cell.length_a   1.000
_cell.length_b   1.000
_cell.length_c   1.000
_cell.angle_alpha   90.00
_cell.angle_beta   90.00
_cell.angle_gamma   90.00
#
_symmetry.space_group_name_H-M   'P 1'
#
loop_
_entity.id
_entity.type
_entity.pdbx_description
1 polymer ?
#
loop_
_entity_poly.entity_id
_entity_poly.type
_entity_poly.pdbx_seq_one_letter_code
_entity_poly.pdbx_strand_id
1 'polypeptide(L)'
;MAYSVDAFTQILTQDILPIASNPILWTLTSILGASIILRRIYVPCTTVRKLQLARSAVEKLLANQNLTELVSDSSTLPLYNHHIVNECMEHKRHLLRIQQKIDAIRVEECTAQKLPWMDYLSPTRIFNRVRAISLCYKEIRTLQSKIEHSKALISKRRSDLMVQLHATEV
;
A
#
# COMPACT_ATOMS: atom_id res chain seq x y z
N MET A 1 -46.99 30.85 -36.34
CA MET A 1 -46.26 29.85 -35.53
C MET A 1 -45.55 30.53 -34.33
N ALA A 2 -46.29 31.30 -33.51
CA ALA A 2 -45.68 32.05 -32.39
C ALA A 2 -45.86 31.35 -31.02
N TYR A 3 -46.85 30.47 -30.89
CA TYR A 3 -47.24 29.88 -29.60
C TYR A 3 -46.27 28.82 -29.04
N SER A 4 -45.38 28.22 -29.83
CA SER A 4 -44.46 27.19 -29.32
C SER A 4 -43.18 27.74 -28.72
N VAL A 5 -42.74 28.93 -29.13
CA VAL A 5 -41.51 29.56 -28.63
C VAL A 5 -41.75 30.13 -27.24
N ASP A 6 -42.90 30.79 -27.02
CA ASP A 6 -43.29 31.35 -25.71
C ASP A 6 -43.48 30.27 -24.64
N ALA A 7 -44.10 29.13 -24.99
CA ALA A 7 -44.22 28.02 -24.05
C ALA A 7 -42.85 27.44 -23.67
N PHE A 8 -41.93 27.35 -24.63
CA PHE A 8 -40.58 26.82 -24.39
C PHE A 8 -39.72 27.77 -23.57
N THR A 9 -39.77 29.08 -23.85
CA THR A 9 -39.07 30.10 -23.06
C THR A 9 -39.64 30.21 -21.66
N GLN A 10 -40.95 30.09 -21.49
CA GLN A 10 -41.62 30.13 -20.19
C GLN A 10 -41.24 28.92 -19.31
N ILE A 11 -41.18 27.70 -19.87
CA ILE A 11 -40.69 26.51 -19.16
C ILE A 11 -39.20 26.66 -18.80
N LEU A 12 -38.37 27.16 -19.71
CA LEU A 12 -36.94 27.39 -19.44
C LEU A 12 -36.68 28.45 -18.35
N THR A 13 -37.46 29.53 -18.34
CA THR A 13 -37.28 30.64 -17.41
C THR A 13 -37.94 30.40 -16.05
N GLN A 14 -39.10 29.73 -16.00
CA GLN A 14 -39.82 29.50 -14.75
C GLN A 14 -39.37 28.23 -14.01
N ASP A 15 -39.02 27.16 -14.72
CA ASP A 15 -38.68 25.88 -14.06
C ASP A 15 -37.17 25.66 -13.95
N ILE A 16 -36.39 25.99 -14.98
CA ILE A 16 -34.95 25.65 -15.01
C ILE A 16 -34.09 26.73 -14.34
N LEU A 17 -34.42 28.01 -14.52
CA LEU A 17 -33.65 29.14 -13.97
C LEU A 17 -33.62 29.21 -12.42
N PRO A 18 -34.71 28.95 -11.66
CA PRO A 18 -34.64 28.91 -10.20
C PRO A 18 -33.91 27.66 -9.67
N ILE A 19 -33.98 26.53 -10.37
CA ILE A 19 -33.23 25.31 -10.03
C ILE A 19 -31.73 25.50 -10.30
N ALA A 20 -31.38 26.15 -11.40
CA ALA A 20 -30.00 26.47 -11.79
C ALA A 20 -29.39 27.62 -10.99
N SER A 21 -30.19 28.50 -10.38
CA SER A 21 -29.70 29.64 -9.58
C SER A 21 -29.62 29.35 -8.08
N ASN A 22 -30.02 28.17 -7.61
CA ASN A 22 -29.93 27.84 -6.19
C ASN A 22 -28.46 27.48 -5.81
N PRO A 23 -27.72 28.37 -5.14
CA PRO A 23 -26.30 28.18 -4.87
C PRO A 23 -26.06 27.01 -3.91
N ILE A 24 -27.04 26.68 -3.07
CA ILE A 24 -26.99 25.57 -2.12
C ILE A 24 -26.99 24.22 -2.87
N LEU A 25 -27.79 24.09 -3.92
CA LEU A 25 -27.88 22.86 -4.70
C LEU A 25 -26.59 22.61 -5.51
N TRP A 26 -26.00 23.68 -6.07
CA TRP A 26 -24.73 23.63 -6.79
C TRP A 26 -23.52 23.34 -5.90
N THR A 27 -23.50 23.91 -4.70
CA THR A 27 -22.45 23.59 -3.71
C THR A 27 -22.56 22.15 -3.26
N LEU A 28 -23.76 21.63 -2.99
CA LEU A 28 -23.97 20.22 -2.65
C LEU A 28 -23.55 19.27 -3.77
N THR A 29 -23.95 19.52 -5.02
CA THR A 29 -23.54 18.69 -6.17
C THR A 29 -22.03 18.79 -6.44
N SER A 30 -21.43 19.97 -6.28
CA SER A 30 -19.97 20.15 -6.40
C SER A 30 -19.20 19.41 -5.31
N ILE A 31 -19.67 19.47 -4.05
CA ILE A 31 -19.07 18.73 -2.93
C ILE A 31 -19.20 17.21 -3.18
N LEU A 32 -20.37 16.75 -3.63
CA LEU A 32 -20.57 15.34 -3.98
C LEU A 32 -19.60 14.92 -5.10
N GLY A 33 -19.52 15.68 -6.19
CA GLY A 33 -18.62 15.42 -7.31
C GLY A 33 -17.15 15.37 -6.87
N ALA A 34 -16.71 16.37 -6.10
CA ALA A 34 -15.35 16.41 -5.56
C ALA A 34 -15.06 15.21 -4.65
N SER A 35 -16.00 14.81 -3.80
CA SER A 35 -15.84 13.65 -2.90
C SER A 35 -15.74 12.33 -3.67
N ILE A 36 -16.47 12.18 -4.78
CA ILE A 36 -16.41 11.02 -5.67
C ILE A 36 -15.05 10.96 -6.37
N ILE A 37 -14.57 12.09 -6.90
CA ILE A 37 -13.25 12.20 -7.56
C ILE A 37 -12.13 11.88 -6.56
N LEU A 38 -12.18 12.46 -5.36
CA LEU A 38 -11.20 12.23 -4.30
C LEU A 38 -11.14 10.75 -3.89
N ARG A 39 -12.30 10.10 -3.74
CA ARG A 39 -12.37 8.66 -3.45
C ARG A 39 -11.94 7.78 -4.62
N ARG A 40 -12.24 8.15 -5.87
CA ARG A 40 -11.94 7.33 -7.05
C ARG A 40 -10.48 7.39 -7.50
N ILE A 41 -9.78 8.47 -7.19
CA ILE A 41 -8.43 8.72 -7.71
C ILE A 41 -7.42 8.85 -6.57
N TYR A 42 -7.74 9.63 -5.53
CA TYR A 42 -6.74 10.05 -4.54
C TYR A 42 -6.49 9.02 -3.44
N VAL A 43 -7.54 8.50 -2.80
CA VAL A 43 -7.43 7.44 -1.78
C VAL A 43 -6.75 6.16 -2.32
N PRO A 44 -7.09 5.70 -3.54
CA PRO A 44 -6.38 4.66 -4.27
C PRO A 44 -4.87 4.84 -4.38
N CYS A 45 -4.49 5.93 -5.03
CA CYS A 45 -3.11 6.19 -5.37
C CYS A 45 -2.28 6.40 -4.10
N THR A 46 -2.84 7.05 -3.07
CA THR A 46 -2.14 7.27 -1.81
C THR A 46 -1.97 6.00 -0.99
N THR A 47 -2.95 5.11 -0.93
CA THR A 47 -2.86 3.86 -0.17
C THR A 47 -1.89 2.87 -0.80
N VAL A 48 -1.98 2.64 -2.11
CA VAL A 48 -1.04 1.78 -2.84
C VAL A 48 0.38 2.35 -2.76
N ARG A 49 0.54 3.66 -2.92
CA ARG A 49 1.86 4.32 -2.77
C ARG A 49 2.43 4.16 -1.37
N LYS A 50 1.62 4.28 -0.31
CA LYS A 50 2.08 4.04 1.07
C LYS A 50 2.52 2.60 1.30
N LEU A 51 1.79 1.62 0.73
CA LEU A 51 2.19 0.21 0.75
C LEU A 51 3.52 -0.02 0.03
N GLN A 52 3.71 0.59 -1.14
CA GLN A 52 4.95 0.51 -1.90
C GLN A 52 6.14 1.14 -1.14
N LEU A 53 5.92 2.27 -0.47
CA LEU A 53 6.94 2.91 0.36
C LEU A 53 7.32 2.02 1.56
N ALA A 54 6.33 1.45 2.25
CA ALA A 54 6.58 0.54 3.37
C ALA A 54 7.36 -0.71 2.91
N ARG A 55 6.99 -1.29 1.75
CA ARG A 55 7.74 -2.39 1.14
C ARG A 55 9.18 -1.98 0.81
N SER A 56 9.38 -0.83 0.18
CA SER A 56 10.72 -0.34 -0.20
C SER A 56 11.61 -0.11 1.03
N ALA A 57 11.03 0.33 2.16
CA ALA A 57 11.77 0.43 3.42
C ALA A 57 12.26 -0.94 3.90
N VAL A 58 11.41 -1.98 3.83
CA VAL A 58 11.79 -3.35 4.17
C VAL A 58 12.84 -3.91 3.20
N GLU A 59 12.74 -3.59 1.91
CA GLU A 59 13.73 -3.98 0.91
C GLU A 59 15.11 -3.37 1.19
N LYS A 60 15.17 -2.10 1.60
CA LYS A 60 16.40 -1.44 2.05
C LYS A 60 16.96 -2.07 3.33
N LEU A 61 16.11 -2.42 4.29
CA LEU A 61 16.53 -3.13 5.50
C LEU A 61 17.18 -4.48 5.16
N LEU A 62 16.57 -5.23 4.24
CA LEU A 62 17.08 -6.52 3.79
C LEU A 62 18.40 -6.39 3.00
N ALA A 63 18.53 -5.36 2.16
CA ALA A 63 19.76 -5.08 1.43
C ALA A 63 20.92 -4.74 2.37
N ASN A 64 20.65 -3.93 3.41
CA ASN A 64 21.64 -3.59 4.43
C ASN A 64 22.07 -4.81 5.26
N GLN A 65 21.13 -5.70 5.60
CA GLN A 65 21.46 -6.95 6.29
C GLN A 65 22.40 -7.82 5.45
N ASN A 66 22.05 -8.06 4.17
CA ASN A 66 22.89 -8.82 3.25
C ASN A 66 24.30 -8.25 3.14
N LEU A 67 24.45 -6.94 2.94
CA LEU A 67 25.76 -6.28 2.84
C LEU A 67 26.58 -6.42 4.13
N THR A 68 25.94 -6.26 5.29
CA THR A 68 26.65 -6.33 6.58
C THR A 68 27.14 -7.76 6.87
N GLU A 69 26.34 -8.76 6.51
CA GLU A 69 26.69 -10.17 6.67
C GLU A 69 27.78 -10.57 5.66
N LEU A 70 27.63 -10.22 4.37
CA LEU A 70 28.63 -10.52 3.33
C LEU A 70 30.01 -9.88 3.60
N VAL A 71 30.04 -8.67 4.19
CA VAL A 71 31.27 -7.95 4.53
C VAL A 71 31.91 -8.46 5.84
N SER A 72 31.11 -9.07 6.73
CA SER A 72 31.62 -9.66 7.97
C SER A 72 32.20 -11.07 7.78
N ASP A 73 32.02 -11.66 6.60
CA ASP A 73 32.22 -13.08 6.27
C ASP A 73 33.61 -13.43 5.69
N SER A 74 34.64 -12.60 5.83
CA SER A 74 36.01 -13.03 5.45
C SER A 74 36.62 -14.08 6.41
N SER A 75 35.95 -14.42 7.51
CA SER A 75 36.44 -15.40 8.47
C SER A 75 35.35 -16.36 8.99
N THR A 76 35.48 -17.63 8.59
CA THR A 76 35.51 -18.85 9.45
C THR A 76 34.33 -19.84 9.62
N LEU A 77 33.13 -19.77 9.01
CA LEU A 77 32.21 -20.94 9.07
C LEU A 77 31.25 -21.15 7.85
N PRO A 78 31.45 -22.20 7.02
CA PRO A 78 30.64 -22.44 5.81
C PRO A 78 29.19 -22.88 6.08
N LEU A 79 28.91 -23.53 7.21
CA LEU A 79 27.56 -24.01 7.57
C LEU A 79 26.64 -22.87 8.05
N TYR A 80 27.24 -21.81 8.62
CA TYR A 80 26.56 -20.60 9.08
C TYR A 80 26.01 -19.78 7.90
N ASN A 81 26.80 -19.69 6.82
CA ASN A 81 26.41 -18.97 5.61
C ASN A 81 25.17 -19.56 4.95
N HIS A 82 25.01 -20.88 4.96
CA HIS A 82 23.86 -21.50 4.30
C HIS A 82 22.53 -21.16 4.97
N HIS A 83 22.48 -21.15 6.30
CA HIS A 83 21.25 -20.82 7.04
C HIS A 83 20.83 -19.36 6.81
N ILE A 84 21.78 -18.43 6.94
CA ILE A 84 21.52 -16.99 6.79
C ILE A 84 21.10 -16.66 5.36
N VAL A 85 21.80 -17.20 4.36
CA VAL A 85 21.43 -17.03 2.96
C VAL A 85 20.04 -17.60 2.69
N ASN A 86 19.68 -18.75 3.27
CA ASN A 86 18.36 -19.33 3.10
C ASN A 86 17.25 -18.47 3.75
N GLU A 87 17.48 -17.95 4.97
CA GLU A 87 16.55 -17.07 5.67
C GLU A 87 16.35 -15.74 4.92
N CYS A 88 17.42 -15.14 4.40
CA CYS A 88 17.31 -13.95 3.56
C CYS A 88 16.55 -14.25 2.25
N MET A 89 16.81 -15.39 1.61
CA MET A 89 16.07 -15.80 0.42
C MET A 89 14.59 -16.03 0.72
N GLU A 90 14.24 -16.53 1.90
CA GLU A 90 12.87 -16.65 2.36
C GLU A 90 12.22 -15.27 2.56
N HIS A 91 12.91 -14.33 3.22
CA HIS A 91 12.45 -12.94 3.36
C HIS A 91 12.21 -12.27 2.00
N LYS A 92 13.12 -12.48 1.04
CA LYS A 92 12.97 -11.98 -0.33
C LYS A 92 11.77 -12.60 -1.05
N ARG A 93 11.56 -13.92 -0.92
CA ARG A 93 10.37 -14.60 -1.46
C ARG A 93 9.08 -14.04 -0.83
N HIS A 94 9.08 -13.79 0.48
CA HIS A 94 7.93 -13.20 1.17
C HIS A 94 7.64 -11.80 0.64
N LEU A 95 8.67 -10.97 0.47
CA LEU A 95 8.54 -9.62 -0.07
C LEU A 95 7.99 -9.60 -1.51
N LEU A 96 8.35 -10.58 -2.33
CA LEU A 96 7.76 -10.77 -3.67
C LEU A 96 6.28 -11.16 -3.61
N ARG A 97 5.86 -12.03 -2.69
CA ARG A 97 4.44 -12.36 -2.49
C ARG A 97 3.63 -11.14 -2.07
N ILE A 98 4.18 -10.30 -1.18
CA ILE A 98 3.55 -9.03 -0.81
C ILE A 98 3.42 -8.13 -2.03
N GLN A 99 4.46 -8.03 -2.86
CA GLN A 99 4.41 -7.24 -4.09
C GLN A 99 3.29 -7.70 -5.04
N GLN A 100 3.17 -9.02 -5.26
CA GLN A 100 2.09 -9.59 -6.07
C GLN A 100 0.70 -9.21 -5.53
N LYS A 101 0.52 -9.19 -4.20
CA LYS A 101 -0.74 -8.75 -3.58
C LYS A 101 -1.00 -7.25 -3.77
N ILE A 102 0.03 -6.42 -3.67
CA ILE A 102 -0.08 -4.97 -3.94
C ILE A 102 -0.47 -4.74 -5.40
N ASP A 103 0.14 -5.48 -6.33
CA ASP A 103 -0.17 -5.38 -7.76
C ASP A 103 -1.60 -5.88 -8.05
N ALA A 104 -2.06 -6.94 -7.38
CA ALA A 104 -3.44 -7.40 -7.48
C ALA A 104 -4.45 -6.33 -7.01
N ILE A 105 -4.18 -5.65 -5.89
CA ILE A 105 -5.01 -4.52 -5.41
C ILE A 105 -5.06 -3.41 -6.47
N ARG A 106 -3.91 -3.10 -7.08
CA ARG A 106 -3.83 -2.07 -8.14
C ARG A 106 -4.60 -2.46 -9.39
N VAL A 107 -4.55 -3.72 -9.82
CA VAL A 107 -5.31 -4.22 -10.97
C VAL A 107 -6.82 -4.18 -10.67
N GLU A 108 -7.23 -4.65 -9.48
CA GLU A 108 -8.62 -4.60 -9.04
C GLU A 108 -9.16 -3.16 -9.00
N GLU A 109 -8.32 -2.19 -8.64
CA GLU A 109 -8.64 -0.76 -8.67
C GLU A 109 -8.86 -0.23 -10.09
N CYS A 110 -7.96 -0.55 -11.02
CA CYS A 110 -8.08 -0.14 -12.42
C CYS A 110 -9.33 -0.74 -13.08
N THR A 111 -9.69 -1.98 -12.75
CA THR A 111 -10.93 -2.60 -13.24
C THR A 111 -12.15 -2.01 -12.54
N ALA A 112 -12.06 -1.67 -11.24
CA ALA A 112 -13.13 -1.01 -10.50
C ALA A 112 -13.56 0.31 -11.11
N GLN A 113 -12.61 1.12 -11.59
CA GLN A 113 -12.89 2.44 -12.14
C GLN A 113 -13.81 2.38 -13.37
N LYS A 114 -13.84 1.25 -14.08
CA LYS A 114 -14.72 1.01 -15.23
C LYS A 114 -16.17 0.66 -14.84
N LEU A 115 -16.43 0.39 -13.56
CA LEU A 115 -17.75 0.03 -13.08
C LEU A 115 -18.65 1.27 -12.89
N PRO A 116 -19.99 1.09 -12.99
CA PRO A 116 -20.95 2.06 -12.54
C PRO A 116 -20.66 2.53 -11.11
N TRP A 117 -21.00 3.78 -10.80
CA TRP A 117 -20.69 4.39 -9.50
C TRP A 117 -21.32 3.64 -8.32
N MET A 118 -22.51 3.08 -8.49
CA MET A 118 -23.19 2.27 -7.47
C MET A 118 -22.38 1.02 -7.12
N ASP A 119 -21.89 0.30 -8.12
CA ASP A 119 -21.09 -0.92 -7.92
C ASP A 119 -19.69 -0.61 -7.38
N TYR A 120 -19.12 0.53 -7.78
CA TYR A 120 -17.84 1.00 -7.24
C TYR A 120 -17.92 1.34 -5.75
N LEU A 121 -19.02 1.97 -5.33
CA LEU A 121 -19.27 2.37 -3.94
C LEU A 121 -19.98 1.29 -3.11
N SER A 122 -20.14 0.08 -3.66
CA SER A 122 -20.73 -1.04 -2.94
C SER A 122 -20.01 -1.27 -1.59
N PRO A 123 -20.75 -1.31 -0.46
CA PRO A 123 -20.17 -1.52 0.86
C PRO A 123 -19.28 -2.76 0.91
N THR A 124 -19.76 -3.87 0.33
CA THR A 124 -19.03 -5.15 0.27
C THR A 124 -17.66 -4.98 -0.38
N ARG A 125 -17.58 -4.21 -1.47
CA ARG A 125 -16.32 -3.93 -2.17
C ARG A 125 -15.38 -3.10 -1.31
N ILE A 126 -15.88 -2.03 -0.71
CA ILE A 126 -15.09 -1.14 0.16
C ILE A 126 -14.52 -1.95 1.33
N PHE A 127 -15.33 -2.80 1.98
CA PHE A 127 -14.87 -3.65 3.07
C PHE A 127 -13.79 -4.65 2.64
N ASN A 128 -14.01 -5.37 1.53
CA ASN A 128 -13.03 -6.31 1.00
C ASN A 128 -11.69 -5.63 0.68
N ARG A 129 -11.75 -4.43 0.10
CA ARG A 129 -10.59 -3.61 -0.20
C ARG A 129 -9.82 -3.21 1.06
N VAL A 130 -10.51 -2.65 2.06
CA VAL A 130 -9.88 -2.26 3.34
C VAL A 130 -9.23 -3.47 4.00
N ARG A 131 -9.90 -4.62 3.96
CA ARG A 131 -9.36 -5.89 4.46
C ARG A 131 -8.08 -6.30 3.73
N ALA A 132 -8.07 -6.25 2.40
CA ALA A 132 -6.89 -6.59 1.59
C ALA A 132 -5.70 -5.67 1.88
N ILE A 133 -5.93 -4.36 1.94
CA ILE A 133 -4.91 -3.35 2.28
C ILE A 133 -4.36 -3.60 3.70
N SER A 134 -5.25 -3.82 4.66
CA SER A 134 -4.88 -4.08 6.06
C SER A 134 -4.03 -5.35 6.20
N LEU A 135 -4.41 -6.42 5.50
CA LEU A 135 -3.64 -7.66 5.44
C LEU A 135 -2.24 -7.44 4.88
N CYS A 136 -2.11 -6.73 3.75
CA CYS A 136 -0.79 -6.39 3.19
C CYS A 136 0.07 -5.59 4.18
N TYR A 137 -0.53 -4.61 4.87
CA TYR A 137 0.21 -3.80 5.85
C TYR A 137 0.69 -4.66 7.04
N LYS A 138 -0.17 -5.56 7.53
CA LYS A 138 0.18 -6.50 8.59
C LYS A 138 1.31 -7.44 8.16
N GLU A 139 1.28 -7.94 6.93
CA GLU A 139 2.34 -8.80 6.39
C GLU A 139 3.67 -8.05 6.27
N ILE A 140 3.66 -6.82 5.74
CA ILE A 140 4.87 -5.97 5.68
C ILE A 140 5.45 -5.76 7.09
N ARG A 141 4.61 -5.38 8.06
CA ARG A 141 5.05 -5.14 9.44
C ARG A 141 5.59 -6.42 10.10
N THR A 142 4.96 -7.55 9.84
CA THR A 142 5.42 -8.86 10.34
C THR A 142 6.77 -9.22 9.75
N LEU A 143 6.96 -9.01 8.44
CA LEU A 143 8.23 -9.26 7.77
C LEU A 143 9.33 -8.33 8.30
N GLN A 144 9.03 -7.05 8.49
CA GLN A 144 9.95 -6.10 9.09
C GLN A 144 10.40 -6.55 10.49
N SER A 145 9.45 -6.92 11.36
CA SER A 145 9.75 -7.39 12.71
C SER A 145 10.59 -8.67 12.70
N LYS A 146 10.35 -9.59 11.76
CA LYS A 146 11.19 -10.79 11.59
C LYS A 146 12.62 -10.46 11.21
N ILE A 147 12.82 -9.54 10.27
CA ILE A 147 14.13 -9.06 9.83
C ILE A 147 14.87 -8.37 10.99
N GLU A 148 14.18 -7.50 11.75
CA GLU A 148 14.77 -6.83 12.91
C GLU A 148 15.17 -7.83 14.01
N HIS A 149 14.32 -8.83 14.26
CA HIS A 149 14.60 -9.87 15.23
C HIS A 149 15.76 -10.77 14.82
N SER A 150 15.83 -11.20 13.56
CA SER A 150 16.96 -12.01 13.06
C SER A 150 18.26 -11.23 13.14
N LYS A 151 18.25 -9.94 12.77
CA LYS A 151 19.41 -9.05 12.94
C LYS A 151 19.85 -8.94 14.40
N ALA A 152 18.92 -8.80 15.35
CA ALA A 152 19.23 -8.73 16.77
C ALA A 152 19.86 -10.03 17.29
N LEU A 153 19.33 -11.20 16.87
CA LEU A 153 19.90 -12.50 17.23
C LEU A 153 21.31 -12.68 16.69
N ILE A 154 21.54 -12.29 15.43
CA ILE A 154 22.87 -12.37 14.79
C ILE A 154 23.86 -11.46 15.52
N SER A 155 23.46 -10.23 15.82
CA SER A 155 24.27 -9.29 16.60
C SER A 155 24.66 -9.85 17.97
N LYS A 156 23.68 -10.41 18.71
CA LYS A 156 23.92 -10.99 20.04
C LYS A 156 24.85 -12.20 19.98
N ARG A 157 24.63 -13.10 19.02
CA ARG A 157 25.48 -14.29 18.86
C ARG A 157 26.91 -13.90 18.49
N ARG A 158 27.11 -12.86 17.68
CA ARG A 158 28.44 -12.34 17.35
C ARG A 158 29.16 -11.77 18.57
N SER A 159 28.46 -11.03 19.44
CA SER A 159 29.07 -10.54 20.68
C SER A 159 29.45 -11.70 21.61
N ASP A 160 28.59 -12.72 21.73
CA ASP A 160 28.87 -13.89 22.57
C ASP A 160 30.12 -14.65 22.08
N LEU A 161 30.28 -14.80 20.75
CA LEU A 161 31.47 -15.41 20.14
C LEU A 161 32.74 -14.60 20.38
N MET A 162 32.70 -13.27 20.28
CA MET A 162 33.87 -12.42 20.57
C MET A 162 34.30 -12.52 22.04
N VAL A 163 33.32 -12.56 22.96
CA VAL A 163 33.61 -12.73 24.39
C VAL A 163 34.26 -14.09 24.66
N GLN A 164 33.77 -15.17 24.01
CA GLN A 164 34.37 -16.49 24.14
C GLN A 164 35.80 -16.55 23.60
N LEU A 165 36.05 -16.00 22.41
CA LEU A 165 37.39 -15.93 21.82
C LEU A 165 38.37 -15.21 22.75
N HIS A 166 37.96 -14.06 23.29
CA HIS A 166 38.82 -13.27 24.16
C HIS A 166 39.08 -13.97 25.51
N ALA A 167 38.13 -14.76 26.01
CA ALA A 167 38.29 -15.54 27.24
C ALA A 167 39.20 -16.78 27.05
N THR A 168 39.40 -17.26 25.82
CA THR A 168 40.32 -18.38 25.52
C THR A 168 41.74 -17.95 25.18
N GLU A 169 41.98 -16.66 24.93
CA GLU A 169 43.33 -16.10 24.67
C GLU A 169 44.05 -15.61 25.94
N VAL A 170 43.39 -15.63 27.10
CA VAL A 170 43.95 -15.30 28.43
C VAL A 170 44.26 -16.57 29.22
#